data_AF-A0A6P6RUY0-F1
#
_entry.id   AF-A0A6P6RUY0-F1
#
_cell.length_a   1.000
_cell.length_b   1.000
_cell.length_c   1.000
_cell.angle_alpha   90.00
_cell.angle_beta   90.00
_cell.angle_gamma   90.00
#
_symmetry.space_group_name_H-M   'P 1'
#
loop_
_entity.id
_entity.type
_entity.pdbx_description
1 polymer ?
#
loop_
_entity_poly.entity_id
_entity_poly.type
_entity_poly.pdbx_seq_one_letter_code
_entity_poly.pdbx_strand_id
1 'polypeptide(L)'
;MEDAECPLEGSLLELIQTPSLKWIFVGGKGGVGKTTTSCAIAAKLAEQRESVLLLSTDPAHNLSDALTQKFSSTPSLVNGFSNLYAMEIDARQHEATDFRLADSKDAQALAQLLPDLLQAVPGIDEALSFAELMQ
;
A
#
# COMPACT_ATOMS: atom_id res chain seq x y z
N MET A 1 12.69 -30.38 22.62
CA MET A 1 13.03 -29.60 21.42
C MET A 1 13.21 -28.20 21.95
N GLU A 2 14.46 -27.83 22.22
CA GLU A 2 14.78 -26.55 22.83
C GLU A 2 14.40 -25.44 21.86
N ASP A 3 13.52 -24.54 22.30
CA ASP A 3 13.27 -23.26 21.65
C ASP A 3 14.58 -22.48 21.71
N ALA A 4 15.42 -22.63 20.68
CA ALA A 4 16.59 -21.80 20.52
C ALA A 4 16.11 -20.36 20.37
N GLU A 5 16.30 -19.55 21.41
CA GLU A 5 16.18 -18.10 21.34
C GLU A 5 17.12 -17.62 20.24
N CYS A 6 16.59 -17.42 19.04
CA CYS A 6 17.30 -16.70 18.00
C CYS A 6 17.40 -15.26 18.49
N PRO A 7 18.59 -14.76 18.86
CA PRO A 7 18.71 -13.38 19.31
C PRO A 7 18.28 -12.49 18.14
N LEU A 8 17.17 -11.76 18.34
CA LEU A 8 16.67 -10.83 17.33
C LEU A 8 17.74 -9.75 17.12
N GLU A 9 18.40 -9.80 15.97
CA GLU A 9 19.31 -8.75 15.56
C GLU A 9 18.51 -7.47 15.34
N GLY A 10 18.99 -6.34 15.85
CA GLY A 10 18.30 -5.04 15.71
C GLY A 10 18.39 -4.46 14.30
N SER A 11 18.10 -5.25 13.27
CA SER A 11 18.23 -4.89 11.85
C SER A 11 17.06 -5.40 11.01
N LEU A 12 16.88 -4.80 9.83
CA LEU A 12 15.91 -5.27 8.83
C LEU A 12 16.57 -6.16 7.76
N LEU A 13 17.78 -6.67 8.01
CA LEU A 13 18.54 -7.44 7.02
C LEU A 13 17.81 -8.72 6.61
N GLU A 14 17.24 -9.45 7.57
CA GLU A 14 16.49 -10.68 7.31
C GLU A 14 15.27 -10.40 6.42
N LEU A 15 14.57 -9.29 6.63
CA LEU A 15 13.45 -8.86 5.78
C LEU A 15 13.90 -8.57 4.35
N ILE A 16 15.05 -7.93 4.17
CA ILE A 16 15.58 -7.59 2.85
C ILE A 16 16.06 -8.85 2.11
N GLN A 17 16.77 -9.72 2.82
CA GLN A 17 17.45 -10.89 2.26
C GLN A 17 16.53 -12.08 2.02
N THR A 18 15.37 -12.15 2.68
CA THR A 18 14.43 -13.27 2.49
C THR A 18 13.75 -13.17 1.12
N PRO A 19 14.07 -14.05 0.15
CA PRO A 19 13.60 -13.91 -1.23
C PRO A 19 12.13 -14.33 -1.41
N SER A 20 11.58 -15.12 -0.47
CA SER A 20 10.20 -15.59 -0.51
C SER A 20 9.18 -14.51 -0.15
N LEU A 21 9.59 -13.41 0.50
CA LEU A 21 8.71 -12.31 0.87
C LEU A 21 8.27 -11.52 -0.36
N LYS A 22 7.01 -11.63 -0.76
CA LYS A 22 6.45 -10.86 -1.89
C LYS A 22 5.76 -9.57 -1.47
N TRP A 23 5.19 -9.56 -0.27
CA TRP A 23 4.41 -8.46 0.28
C TRP A 23 5.01 -8.04 1.61
N ILE A 24 5.30 -6.75 1.75
CA ILE A 24 5.88 -6.16 2.96
C ILE A 24 5.03 -4.95 3.32
N PHE A 25 4.30 -5.05 4.43
CA PHE A 25 3.44 -3.98 4.92
C PHE A 25 4.17 -3.18 6.00
N VAL A 26 4.16 -1.85 5.87
CA VAL A 26 4.73 -0.93 6.85
C VAL A 26 3.60 -0.10 7.47
N GLY A 27 3.29 -0.39 8.73
CA GLY A 27 2.20 0.24 9.49
C GLY A 27 2.68 1.01 10.71
N GLY A 28 1.81 1.82 11.30
CA GLY A 28 2.12 2.65 12.48
C GLY A 28 1.28 3.91 12.60
N LYS A 29 1.32 4.56 13.76
CA LYS A 29 0.58 5.81 14.03
C LYS A 29 0.99 6.96 13.09
N GLY A 30 0.19 8.03 13.04
CA GLY A 30 0.55 9.25 12.30
C GLY A 30 1.86 9.86 12.81
N GLY A 31 2.72 10.33 11.91
CA GLY A 31 3.95 11.05 12.27
C GLY A 31 5.15 10.22 12.74
N VAL A 32 5.08 8.88 12.75
CA VAL A 32 6.19 8.01 13.21
C VAL A 32 7.24 7.70 12.13
N GLY A 33 7.14 8.30 10.94
CA GLY A 33 8.11 8.11 9.85
C GLY A 33 7.84 6.92 8.92
N LYS A 34 6.60 6.42 8.84
CA LYS A 34 6.23 5.28 7.97
C LYS A 34 6.72 5.46 6.53
N THR A 35 6.36 6.57 5.90
CA THR A 35 6.69 6.85 4.49
C THR A 35 8.20 6.84 4.27
N THR A 36 8.96 7.50 5.16
CA THR A 36 10.42 7.52 5.11
C THR A 36 11.01 6.12 5.23
N THR A 37 10.52 5.33 6.18
CA THR A 37 10.95 3.94 6.38
C THR A 37 10.60 3.06 5.18
N SER A 38 9.39 3.18 4.62
CA SER A 38 8.98 2.44 3.42
C SER A 38 9.87 2.77 2.21
N CYS A 39 10.21 4.05 2.01
CA CYS A 39 11.13 4.46 0.95
C CYS A 39 12.52 3.85 1.13
N ALA A 40 13.05 3.87 2.36
CA ALA A 40 14.36 3.28 2.66
C ALA A 40 14.40 1.76 2.45
N ILE A 41 13.34 1.06 2.87
CA ILE A 41 13.20 -0.39 2.65
C ILE A 41 13.11 -0.69 1.15
N ALA A 42 12.27 0.04 0.41
CA ALA A 42 12.09 -0.17 -1.03
C ALA A 42 13.38 0.08 -1.83
N ALA A 43 14.12 1.15 -1.50
CA ALA A 43 15.43 1.42 -2.09
C ALA A 43 16.42 0.28 -1.84
N LYS A 44 16.45 -0.27 -0.62
CA LYS A 44 17.30 -1.42 -0.29
C LYS A 44 16.88 -2.72 -0.97
N LEU A 45 15.58 -2.96 -1.10
CA LEU A 45 15.07 -4.12 -1.84
C LEU A 45 15.42 -4.03 -3.32
N ALA A 46 15.42 -2.84 -3.92
CA ALA A 46 15.76 -2.63 -5.33
C ALA A 46 17.23 -3.01 -5.65
N GLU A 47 18.12 -3.00 -4.67
CA GLU A 47 19.51 -3.49 -4.82
C GLU A 47 19.58 -5.02 -4.93
N GLN A 48 18.60 -5.76 -4.39
CA GLN A 48 18.65 -7.23 -4.28
C GLN A 48 17.57 -7.96 -5.09
N ARG A 49 16.58 -7.24 -5.62
CA ARG A 49 15.43 -7.82 -6.32
C ARG A 49 15.37 -7.34 -7.76
N GLU A 50 14.79 -8.18 -8.61
CA GLU A 50 14.64 -7.85 -10.03
C GLU A 50 13.68 -6.66 -10.24
N SER A 51 12.60 -6.57 -9.46
CA SER A 51 11.60 -5.50 -9.53
C SER A 51 10.96 -5.28 -8.17
N VAL A 52 10.71 -4.01 -7.82
CA VAL A 52 10.09 -3.59 -6.56
C VAL A 52 9.01 -2.54 -6.86
N LEU A 53 7.83 -2.71 -6.26
CA LEU A 53 6.76 -1.72 -6.27
C LEU A 53 6.58 -1.17 -4.84
N LEU A 54 6.74 0.14 -4.69
CA LEU A 54 6.43 0.89 -3.48
C LEU A 54 5.05 1.52 -3.63
N LEU A 55 4.11 1.05 -2.82
CA LEU A 55 2.74 1.52 -2.84
C LEU A 55 2.40 2.29 -1.56
N SER A 56 1.75 3.44 -1.72
CA SER A 56 1.19 4.20 -0.62
C SER A 56 -0.33 4.23 -0.73
N THR A 57 -1.01 3.85 0.35
CA THR A 57 -2.45 4.09 0.58
C THR A 57 -2.69 5.32 1.45
N ASP A 58 -1.64 6.09 1.77
CA ASP A 58 -1.76 7.30 2.59
C ASP A 58 -2.45 8.41 1.80
N PRO A 59 -3.63 8.92 2.25
CA PRO A 59 -4.38 9.96 1.54
C PRO A 59 -3.66 11.31 1.47
N ALA A 60 -2.55 11.50 2.20
CA ALA A 60 -1.81 12.76 2.26
C ALA A 60 -0.75 12.95 1.15
N HIS A 61 -0.63 12.03 0.17
CA HIS A 61 0.37 12.09 -0.91
C HIS A 61 1.83 12.26 -0.44
N ASN A 62 2.13 11.74 0.76
CA ASN A 62 3.43 11.89 1.42
C ASN A 62 4.57 11.21 0.64
N LEU A 63 4.28 10.25 -0.24
CA LEU A 63 5.30 9.52 -1.00
C LEU A 63 5.89 10.41 -2.09
N SER A 64 5.06 11.19 -2.77
CA SER A 64 5.50 12.15 -3.76
C SER A 64 6.47 13.20 -3.19
N ASP A 65 6.18 13.68 -1.98
CA ASP A 65 7.04 14.62 -1.27
C ASP A 65 8.35 13.96 -0.80
N ALA A 66 8.28 12.74 -0.25
CA ALA A 66 9.46 12.02 0.24
C ALA A 66 10.49 11.73 -0.86
N LEU A 67 10.03 11.45 -2.08
CA LEU A 67 10.88 11.15 -3.23
C LEU A 67 11.09 12.36 -4.15
N THR A 68 10.47 13.51 -3.85
CA THR A 68 10.53 14.72 -4.67
C THR A 68 10.15 14.43 -6.14
N GLN A 69 9.17 13.56 -6.34
CA GLN A 69 8.69 13.10 -7.64
C GLN A 69 7.19 12.82 -7.52
N LYS A 70 6.38 13.29 -8.47
CA LYS A 70 4.94 13.05 -8.43
C LYS A 70 4.59 11.62 -8.84
N PHE A 71 3.74 10.97 -8.04
CA PHE A 71 3.16 9.66 -8.33
C PHE A 71 1.63 9.76 -8.50
N SER A 72 1.04 8.70 -9.04
CA SER A 72 -0.40 8.56 -9.27
C SER A 72 -0.84 7.12 -9.00
N SER A 73 -2.08 6.79 -9.29
CA SER A 73 -2.60 5.41 -9.23
C SER A 73 -1.99 4.48 -10.28
N THR A 74 -1.19 4.99 -11.21
CA THR A 74 -0.40 4.17 -12.14
C THR A 74 1.05 4.04 -11.67
N PRO A 75 1.62 2.83 -11.60
CA PRO A 75 3.04 2.62 -11.31
C PRO A 75 3.94 3.42 -12.25
N SER A 76 4.88 4.17 -11.67
CA SER A 76 5.90 4.90 -12.43
C SER A 76 7.28 4.69 -11.83
N LEU A 77 8.31 4.68 -12.69
CA LEU A 77 9.69 4.44 -12.28
C LEU A 77 10.18 5.58 -11.38
N VAL A 78 10.81 5.23 -10.26
CA VAL A 78 11.43 6.20 -9.35
C VAL A 78 12.76 6.68 -9.93
N ASN A 79 12.96 7.99 -9.97
CA ASN A 79 14.18 8.61 -10.47
C ASN A 79 15.42 8.06 -9.75
N GLY A 80 16.44 7.68 -10.51
CA GLY A 80 17.67 7.09 -9.99
C GLY A 80 17.66 5.57 -9.83
N PHE A 81 16.54 4.90 -10.12
CA PHE A 81 16.43 3.44 -10.10
C PHE A 81 16.07 2.91 -11.50
N SER A 82 16.43 1.65 -11.77
CA SER A 82 16.05 0.94 -13.01
C SER A 82 14.91 -0.05 -12.79
N ASN A 83 14.55 -0.33 -11.54
CA ASN A 83 13.66 -1.43 -11.14
C ASN A 83 12.77 -1.11 -9.92
N LEU A 84 12.81 0.13 -9.40
CA LEU A 84 11.92 0.58 -8.34
C LEU A 84 10.81 1.45 -8.92
N TYR A 85 9.58 1.01 -8.74
CA TYR A 85 8.38 1.72 -9.15
C TYR A 85 7.65 2.22 -7.92
N ALA A 86 6.93 3.34 -8.05
CA ALA A 86 6.07 3.86 -7.01
C ALA A 86 4.70 4.27 -7.54
N MET A 87 3.70 4.13 -6.68
CA MET A 87 2.32 4.56 -6.93
C MET A 87 1.61 4.98 -5.64
N GLU A 88 0.61 5.83 -5.79
CA GLU A 88 -0.27 6.30 -4.71
C GLU A 88 -1.72 5.95 -5.09
N ILE A 89 -2.41 5.22 -4.22
CA ILE A 89 -3.84 4.95 -4.35
C ILE A 89 -4.59 5.87 -3.40
N ASP A 90 -5.58 6.60 -3.93
CA ASP A 90 -6.54 7.36 -3.13
C ASP A 90 -7.87 6.58 -3.10
N ALA A 91 -8.07 5.77 -2.05
CA ALA A 91 -9.28 4.98 -1.87
C ALA A 91 -10.56 5.83 -2.03
N ARG A 92 -10.53 7.09 -1.57
CA ARG A 92 -11.67 8.02 -1.63
C ARG A 92 -12.12 8.38 -3.04
N GLN A 93 -11.23 8.28 -4.04
CA GLN A 93 -11.57 8.59 -5.43
C GLN A 93 -12.24 7.41 -6.14
N HIS A 94 -12.02 6.19 -5.67
CA HIS A 94 -12.45 4.96 -6.32
C HIS A 94 -13.78 4.42 -5.78
N GLU A 95 -14.24 4.89 -4.62
CA GLU A 95 -15.53 4.46 -4.05
C GLU A 95 -16.77 4.91 -4.85
N ALA A 96 -16.61 5.81 -5.82
CA ALA A 96 -17.70 6.25 -6.69
C ALA A 96 -18.00 5.29 -7.86
N THR A 97 -17.16 4.28 -8.11
CA THR A 97 -17.23 3.46 -9.32
C THR A 97 -17.03 1.98 -9.01
N ASP A 98 -18.11 1.19 -9.10
CA ASP A 98 -18.16 -0.26 -9.37
C ASP A 98 -18.86 -1.22 -8.37
N PHE A 99 -19.62 -0.74 -7.39
CA PHE A 99 -20.71 -1.58 -6.86
C PHE A 99 -21.90 -1.57 -7.84
N ARG A 100 -21.81 -2.37 -8.92
CA ARG A 100 -22.95 -2.70 -9.78
C ARG A 100 -23.94 -3.60 -9.02
N LEU A 101 -24.68 -3.00 -8.10
CA LEU A 101 -25.82 -3.64 -7.47
C LEU A 101 -26.93 -3.82 -8.52
N ALA A 102 -27.53 -5.01 -8.52
CA ALA A 102 -28.54 -5.42 -9.48
C ALA A 102 -29.66 -4.37 -9.63
N ASP A 103 -30.19 -4.23 -10.85
CA ASP A 103 -31.06 -3.15 -11.32
C ASP A 103 -32.50 -3.23 -10.75
N SER A 104 -32.63 -3.14 -9.42
CA SER A 104 -33.90 -3.04 -8.71
C SER A 104 -33.98 -1.71 -7.94
N LYS A 105 -35.19 -1.15 -7.84
CA LYS A 105 -35.41 0.16 -7.19
C LYS A 105 -34.98 0.16 -5.72
N ASP A 106 -35.14 -0.95 -5.03
CA ASP A 106 -34.70 -1.12 -3.63
C ASP A 106 -33.18 -1.22 -3.53
N ALA A 107 -32.53 -1.86 -4.51
CA ALA A 107 -31.07 -1.93 -4.59
C ALA A 107 -30.43 -0.58 -4.92
N GLN A 108 -31.08 0.30 -5.68
CA GLN A 108 -30.59 1.66 -5.94
C GLN A 108 -30.58 2.53 -4.68
N ALA A 109 -31.61 2.45 -3.85
CA ALA A 109 -31.65 3.21 -2.59
C ALA A 109 -30.57 2.72 -1.62
N LEU A 110 -30.35 1.40 -1.54
CA LEU A 110 -29.27 0.82 -0.75
C LEU A 110 -27.90 1.16 -1.34
N ALA A 111 -27.75 1.15 -2.67
CA ALA A 111 -26.51 1.51 -3.36
C ALA A 111 -26.07 2.95 -3.10
N GLN A 112 -27.01 3.87 -2.85
CA GLN A 112 -26.71 5.25 -2.51
C GLN A 112 -26.22 5.42 -1.07
N LEU A 113 -26.62 4.53 -0.16
CA LEU A 113 -26.22 4.58 1.26
C LEU A 113 -25.02 3.68 1.57
N LEU A 114 -24.72 2.75 0.67
CA LEU A 114 -23.67 1.75 0.86
C LEU A 114 -22.25 2.35 0.94
N PRO A 115 -21.85 3.34 0.12
CA PRO A 115 -20.52 3.96 0.21
C PRO A 115 -20.30 4.59 1.59
N ASP A 116 -21.24 5.41 2.08
CA ASP A 116 -21.14 6.05 3.39
C ASP A 116 -21.10 5.02 4.53
N LEU A 117 -21.84 3.91 4.39
CA LEU A 117 -21.83 2.81 5.37
C LEU A 117 -20.51 2.05 5.34
N LEU A 118 -19.92 1.84 4.15
CA LEU A 118 -18.65 1.17 3.98
C LEU A 118 -17.52 2.02 4.54
N GLN A 119 -17.47 3.33 4.24
CA GLN A 119 -16.50 4.29 4.81
C GLN A 119 -16.53 4.35 6.34
N ALA A 120 -17.68 4.06 6.96
CA ALA A 120 -17.80 4.00 8.41
C ALA A 120 -17.14 2.76 9.04
N VAL A 121 -16.81 1.74 8.23
CA VAL A 121 -16.13 0.52 8.70
C VAL A 121 -14.62 0.78 8.79
N PRO A 122 -14.02 0.70 9.99
CA PRO A 122 -12.57 0.85 10.13
C PRO A 122 -11.83 -0.21 9.29
N GLY A 123 -10.89 0.23 8.46
CA GLY A 123 -10.07 -0.67 7.64
C GLY A 123 -10.58 -0.92 6.22
N ILE A 124 -11.71 -0.30 5.82
CA ILE A 124 -12.29 -0.52 4.49
C ILE A 124 -11.41 0.03 3.36
N ASP A 125 -10.80 1.20 3.58
CA ASP A 125 -9.95 1.88 2.59
C ASP A 125 -8.75 0.99 2.23
N GLU A 126 -8.13 0.37 3.23
CA GLU A 126 -7.02 -0.57 3.04
C GLU A 126 -7.47 -1.85 2.34
N ALA A 127 -8.65 -2.37 2.66
CA ALA A 127 -9.19 -3.58 2.02
C ALA A 127 -9.53 -3.36 0.54
N LEU A 128 -10.14 -2.22 0.21
CA LEU A 128 -10.46 -1.83 -1.16
C LEU A 128 -9.19 -1.57 -1.97
N SER A 129 -8.23 -0.83 -1.40
CA SER A 129 -6.93 -0.60 -2.05
C SER A 129 -6.20 -1.92 -2.36
N PHE A 130 -6.29 -2.91 -1.44
CA PHE A 130 -5.73 -4.24 -1.67
C PHE A 130 -6.47 -5.02 -2.74
N ALA A 131 -7.80 -4.91 -2.80
CA ALA A 131 -8.61 -5.57 -3.82
C ALA A 131 -8.29 -5.05 -5.23
N GLU A 132 -8.08 -3.75 -5.40
CA GLU A 132 -7.65 -3.16 -6.68
C GLU A 132 -6.30 -3.68 -7.15
N LEU A 133 -5.35 -3.89 -6.23
CA LEU A 133 -4.02 -4.41 -6.55
C LEU A 133 -4.00 -5.86 -7.01
N MET A 134 -5.06 -6.62 -6.73
CA MET A 134 -5.16 -8.04 -7.04
C MET A 134 -5.92 -8.34 -8.35
N GLN A 135 -6.35 -7.30 -9.07
CA GLN A 135 -6.98 -7.40 -10.39
C GLN A 135 -5.95 -7.44 -11.51
#